data_AF-A0A518DP81-F1
#
_entry.id   AF-A0A518DP81-F1
#
_cell.length_a   1.000
_cell.length_b   1.000
_cell.length_c   1.000
_cell.angle_alpha   90.00
_cell.angle_beta   90.00
_cell.angle_gamma   90.00
#
_symmetry.space_group_name_H-M   'P 1'
#
loop_
_entity.id
_entity.type
_entity.pdbx_description
1 polymer ?
#
loop_
_entity_poly.entity_id
_entity_poly.type
_entity_poly.pdbx_seq_one_letter_code
_entity_poly.pdbx_strand_id
1 'polypeptide(L)'
;MAFLSQLQERKAAAHAIVKAGGTIGYRDDGRTGLSRFLSWPRSALDAAFFHVDSVLLPRDCEEGDTLMAAIRPLKETRALGLLDSQVTDQGLQCLADWEQLSVLLAMGAPLSTQGLLGARWLARINDLEVGDTQVDDSIWPLLESNGQLVELGIGGTRIRELQHLARHPHLRSICINALPVACDELASFPCSAKLTELSINHTPADNRTFRSLAKIPNLVNLAAGNTAITDQACESLASLAKLEELIINDTQISNEGIRLLSAAPNLRFLCITKTHATPAAVDILAGYPALKTAFLDARILEHLSPQQRLDLPFDAVPFKAEEC
;
A
#
# COMPACT_ATOMS: atom_id res chain seq x y z
N MET A 1 19.79 27.21 28.95
CA MET A 1 20.38 25.88 29.22
C MET A 1 19.51 24.76 28.65
N ALA A 2 18.22 24.67 28.98
CA ALA A 2 17.31 23.64 28.45
C ALA A 2 17.21 23.59 26.91
N PHE A 3 17.08 24.75 26.24
CA PHE A 3 17.00 24.83 24.78
C PHE A 3 18.26 24.28 24.07
N LEU A 4 19.45 24.55 24.61
CA LEU A 4 20.71 24.07 24.05
C LEU A 4 20.89 22.55 24.25
N SER A 5 20.41 22.00 25.38
CA SER A 5 20.39 20.55 25.64
C SER A 5 19.49 19.83 24.63
N GLN A 6 18.28 20.34 24.43
CA GLN A 6 17.33 19.77 23.48
C GLN A 6 17.87 19.81 22.03
N LEU A 7 18.58 20.88 21.66
CA LEU A 7 19.23 20.98 20.35
C LEU A 7 20.32 19.93 20.17
N GLN A 8 21.14 19.69 21.21
CA GLN A 8 22.19 18.67 21.18
C GLN A 8 21.61 17.26 21.07
N GLU A 9 20.55 16.96 21.80
CA GLU A 9 19.84 15.67 21.74
C GLU A 9 19.27 15.41 20.33
N ARG A 10 18.60 16.40 19.73
CA ARG A 10 18.06 16.29 18.36
C ARG A 10 19.17 16.09 17.33
N LYS A 11 20.29 16.79 17.47
CA LYS A 11 21.46 16.60 16.60
C LYS A 11 22.07 15.21 16.76
N ALA A 12 22.17 14.70 17.98
CA ALA A 12 22.67 13.36 18.26
C ALA A 12 21.76 12.28 17.66
N ALA A 13 20.44 12.42 17.83
CA ALA A 13 19.43 11.55 17.22
C ALA A 13 19.58 11.50 15.69
N ALA A 14 19.69 12.67 15.05
CA ALA A 14 19.85 12.75 13.61
C ALA A 14 21.17 12.12 13.13
N HIS A 15 22.26 12.33 13.87
CA HIS A 15 23.53 11.69 13.57
C HIS A 15 23.44 10.17 13.70
N ALA A 16 22.72 9.65 14.70
CA ALA A 16 22.51 8.22 14.89
C ALA A 16 21.76 7.60 13.71
N ILE A 17 20.68 8.24 13.22
CA ILE A 17 19.92 7.79 12.04
C ILE A 17 20.84 7.71 10.81
N VAL A 18 21.56 8.80 10.50
CA VAL A 18 22.42 8.85 9.31
C VAL A 18 23.58 7.86 9.43
N LYS A 19 24.16 7.70 10.63
CA LYS A 19 25.23 6.71 10.88
C LYS A 19 24.74 5.28 10.66
N ALA A 20 23.49 4.98 11.02
CA ALA A 20 22.88 3.68 10.76
C ALA A 20 22.54 3.45 9.28
N GLY A 21 22.63 4.48 8.41
CA GLY A 21 22.22 4.41 7.01
C GLY A 21 20.74 4.78 6.78
N GLY A 22 20.08 5.31 7.81
CA GLY A 22 18.74 5.87 7.71
C GLY A 22 18.72 7.26 7.08
N THR A 23 17.51 7.73 6.79
CA THR A 23 17.25 9.02 6.13
C THR A 23 16.36 9.89 7.02
N ILE A 24 16.58 11.21 6.95
CA ILE A 24 15.83 12.20 7.70
C ILE A 24 15.28 13.23 6.72
N GLY A 25 14.00 13.54 6.89
CA GLY A 25 13.38 14.66 6.23
C GLY A 25 13.05 15.84 7.11
N TYR A 26 13.05 17.00 6.47
CA TYR A 26 12.85 18.28 7.12
C TYR A 26 11.67 19.01 6.51
N ARG A 27 10.96 19.78 7.33
CA ARG A 27 9.76 20.52 6.93
C ARG A 27 10.11 21.75 6.06
N ASP A 28 10.35 21.54 4.76
CA ASP A 28 10.24 22.55 3.69
C ASP A 28 10.37 21.98 2.24
N ASP A 29 9.63 20.94 1.84
CA ASP A 29 9.68 20.44 0.44
C ASP A 29 8.32 20.32 -0.28
N GLY A 30 7.19 20.57 0.40
CA GLY A 30 5.86 20.63 -0.23
C GLY A 30 5.33 19.30 -0.77
N ARG A 31 5.85 18.14 -0.34
CA ARG A 31 5.48 16.81 -0.89
C ARG A 31 4.59 15.99 0.07
N THR A 32 3.73 15.13 -0.50
CA THR A 32 2.76 14.29 0.22
C THR A 32 2.82 12.82 -0.22
N GLY A 33 2.48 11.88 0.66
CA GLY A 33 2.40 10.43 0.35
C GLY A 33 3.77 9.77 0.12
N LEU A 34 3.80 8.62 -0.59
CA LEU A 34 5.04 7.87 -0.90
C LEU A 34 6.07 8.69 -1.70
N SER A 35 5.62 9.70 -2.45
CA SER A 35 6.46 10.58 -3.26
C SER A 35 7.49 11.40 -2.45
N ARG A 36 7.26 11.61 -1.15
CA ARG A 36 8.27 12.25 -0.25
C ARG A 36 9.48 11.36 -0.02
N PHE A 37 9.35 10.04 -0.19
CA PHE A 37 10.43 9.08 0.07
C PHE A 37 11.27 8.75 -1.17
N LEU A 38 10.84 9.12 -2.37
CA LEU A 38 11.45 8.69 -3.64
C LEU A 38 12.59 9.60 -4.16
N SER A 39 12.97 10.67 -3.46
CA SER A 39 14.13 11.50 -3.86
C SER A 39 14.86 12.15 -2.67
N TRP A 40 15.74 11.41 -1.99
CA TRP A 40 16.59 11.94 -0.90
C TRP A 40 18.07 11.82 -1.26
N PRO A 41 18.86 12.92 -1.22
CA PRO A 41 19.78 13.08 -0.07
C PRO A 41 20.09 14.54 0.33
N ARG A 42 20.46 14.80 1.61
CA ARG A 42 21.79 15.32 2.03
C ARG A 42 21.90 15.69 3.53
N SER A 43 22.84 14.99 4.19
CA SER A 43 23.66 15.33 5.37
C SER A 43 23.02 15.63 6.76
N ALA A 44 23.64 15.06 7.80
CA ALA A 44 23.29 15.20 9.22
C ALA A 44 23.50 16.61 9.83
N LEU A 45 23.97 17.59 9.05
CA LEU A 45 24.28 18.94 9.53
C LEU A 45 23.01 19.81 9.71
N ASP A 46 21.90 19.42 9.08
CA ASP A 46 20.65 20.21 9.03
C ASP A 46 19.70 19.97 10.21
N ALA A 47 19.83 18.88 10.96
CA ALA A 47 18.96 18.59 12.12
C ALA A 47 19.11 19.56 13.30
N ALA A 48 20.16 20.39 13.28
CA ALA A 48 20.33 21.47 14.25
C ALA A 48 19.56 22.75 13.88
N PHE A 49 19.08 22.90 12.63
CA PHE A 49 18.50 24.15 12.14
C PHE A 49 17.10 23.98 11.53
N PHE A 50 16.69 22.76 11.18
CA PHE A 50 15.39 22.47 10.58
C PHE A 50 14.54 21.52 11.46
N HIS A 51 13.21 21.60 11.30
CA HIS A 51 12.28 20.68 11.98
C HIS A 51 12.29 19.33 11.26
N VAL A 52 12.65 18.26 11.98
CA VAL A 52 12.53 16.90 11.45
C VAL A 52 11.04 16.60 11.21
N ASP A 53 10.68 16.24 9.99
CA ASP A 53 9.30 15.89 9.61
C ASP A 53 9.16 14.38 9.41
N SER A 54 10.19 13.74 8.85
CA SER A 54 10.19 12.30 8.59
C SER A 54 11.50 11.64 9.04
N VAL A 55 11.39 10.42 9.53
CA VAL A 55 12.52 9.55 9.87
C VAL A 55 12.30 8.22 9.19
N LEU A 56 13.27 7.76 8.42
CA LEU A 56 13.29 6.44 7.81
C LEU A 56 14.52 5.70 8.34
N LEU A 57 14.28 4.60 9.03
CA LEU A 57 15.34 3.68 9.42
C LEU A 57 15.82 2.90 8.18
N PRO A 58 17.09 2.49 8.14
CA PRO A 58 17.57 1.59 7.10
C PRO A 58 16.79 0.27 7.15
N ARG A 59 16.62 -0.37 6.00
CA ARG A 59 16.19 -1.77 5.96
C ARG A 59 17.21 -2.62 6.70
N ASP A 60 16.75 -3.68 7.35
CA ASP A 60 17.58 -4.62 8.11
C ASP A 60 18.36 -3.96 9.27
N CYS A 61 17.79 -2.94 9.90
CA CYS A 61 18.40 -2.31 11.08
C CYS A 61 18.45 -3.30 12.26
N GLU A 62 19.57 -4.01 12.44
CA GLU A 62 19.74 -5.02 13.51
C GLU A 62 19.64 -4.41 14.92
N GLU A 63 20.14 -3.19 15.12
CA GLU A 63 20.04 -2.44 16.38
C GLU A 63 18.82 -1.51 16.43
N GLY A 64 17.71 -1.93 15.83
CA GLY A 64 16.49 -1.13 15.66
C GLY A 64 16.01 -0.46 16.95
N ASP A 65 15.82 -1.22 18.03
CA ASP A 65 15.32 -0.67 19.31
C ASP A 65 16.28 0.33 19.96
N THR A 66 17.59 0.13 19.80
CA THR A 66 18.62 1.06 20.29
C THR A 66 18.53 2.39 19.52
N LEU A 67 18.35 2.30 18.20
CA LEU A 67 18.15 3.49 17.37
C LEU A 67 16.83 4.18 17.73
N MET A 68 15.75 3.44 18.00
CA MET A 68 14.47 3.98 18.46
C MET A 68 14.61 4.79 19.76
N ALA A 69 15.38 4.27 20.73
CA ALA A 69 15.68 5.00 21.95
C ALA A 69 16.48 6.29 21.68
N ALA A 70 17.43 6.25 20.76
CA ALA A 70 18.24 7.41 20.38
C ALA A 70 17.43 8.51 19.68
N ILE A 71 16.40 8.14 18.90
CA ILE A 71 15.59 9.11 18.15
C ILE A 71 14.42 9.68 18.94
N ARG A 72 14.11 9.15 20.13
CA ARG A 72 13.01 9.60 21.00
C ARG A 72 12.89 11.13 21.16
N PRO A 73 13.98 11.94 21.22
CA PRO A 73 13.87 13.40 21.30
C PRO A 73 13.21 14.09 20.10
N LEU A 74 13.09 13.44 18.94
CA LEU A 74 12.52 13.98 17.69
C LEU A 74 10.98 13.99 17.69
N LYS A 75 10.36 14.56 18.73
CA LYS A 75 8.90 14.54 18.96
C LYS A 75 8.08 15.29 17.90
N GLU A 76 8.73 16.12 17.09
CA GLU A 76 8.12 16.82 15.97
C GLU A 76 7.84 15.94 14.74
N THR A 77 8.38 14.71 14.73
CA THR A 77 8.31 13.79 13.60
C THR A 77 6.86 13.42 13.29
N ARG A 78 6.49 13.53 12.02
CA ARG A 78 5.15 13.22 11.48
C ARG A 78 5.08 11.92 10.72
N ALA A 79 6.21 11.43 10.22
CA ALA A 79 6.30 10.17 9.51
C ALA A 79 7.48 9.33 9.99
N LEU A 80 7.21 8.07 10.32
CA LEU A 80 8.22 7.11 10.74
C LEU A 80 8.20 5.89 9.83
N GLY A 81 9.34 5.57 9.24
CA GLY A 81 9.55 4.36 8.43
C GLY A 81 10.48 3.38 9.14
N LEU A 82 10.00 2.15 9.31
CA LEU A 82 10.61 1.00 9.97
C LEU A 82 10.63 -0.23 9.04
N LEU A 83 10.53 0.00 7.71
CA LEU A 83 10.41 -1.04 6.69
C LEU A 83 11.53 -2.07 6.81
N ASP A 84 11.15 -3.35 6.92
CA ASP A 84 12.06 -4.49 7.03
C ASP A 84 13.10 -4.32 8.15
N SER A 85 12.76 -3.61 9.23
CA SER A 85 13.66 -3.38 10.37
C SER A 85 13.47 -4.42 11.47
N GLN A 86 14.48 -4.60 12.34
CA GLN A 86 14.36 -5.43 13.55
C GLN A 86 13.80 -4.66 14.76
N VAL A 87 13.01 -3.60 14.51
CA VAL A 87 12.35 -2.85 15.59
C VAL A 87 11.21 -3.67 16.17
N THR A 88 11.27 -3.92 17.47
CA THR A 88 10.27 -4.69 18.21
C THR A 88 9.24 -3.76 18.87
N ASP A 89 8.25 -4.39 19.52
CA ASP A 89 7.29 -3.69 20.37
C ASP A 89 7.96 -2.75 21.39
N GLN A 90 9.10 -3.15 21.96
CA GLN A 90 9.82 -2.34 22.95
C GLN A 90 10.39 -1.06 22.34
N GLY A 91 10.96 -1.14 21.14
CA GLY A 91 11.47 0.02 20.41
C GLY A 91 10.35 1.00 20.07
N LEU A 92 9.23 0.52 19.54
CA LEU A 92 8.10 1.36 19.15
C LEU A 92 7.43 2.04 20.35
N GLN A 93 7.27 1.32 21.47
CA GLN A 93 6.68 1.85 22.70
C GLN A 93 7.48 3.02 23.29
N CYS A 94 8.79 3.11 23.03
CA CYS A 94 9.60 4.26 23.45
C CYS A 94 9.15 5.59 22.81
N LEU A 95 8.37 5.52 21.72
CA LEU A 95 7.83 6.66 20.98
C LEU A 95 6.33 6.88 21.21
N ALA A 96 5.75 6.28 22.26
CA ALA A 96 4.32 6.39 22.56
C ALA A 96 3.82 7.84 22.78
N ASP A 97 4.73 8.78 23.09
CA ASP A 97 4.48 10.21 23.32
C ASP A 97 4.75 11.10 22.10
N TRP A 98 4.97 10.53 20.90
CA TRP A 98 5.11 11.27 19.64
C TRP A 98 3.75 11.78 19.13
N GLU A 99 3.24 12.84 19.72
CA GLU A 99 1.89 13.37 19.45
C GLU A 99 1.67 13.92 18.03
N GLN A 100 2.74 14.14 17.26
CA GLN A 100 2.68 14.65 15.89
C GLN A 100 2.71 13.53 14.84
N LEU A 101 2.97 12.27 15.24
CA LEU A 101 3.08 11.17 14.31
C LEU A 101 1.73 10.93 13.62
N SER A 102 1.76 10.99 12.29
CA SER A 102 0.59 10.89 11.42
C SER A 102 0.74 9.79 10.37
N VAL A 103 1.96 9.29 10.16
CA VAL A 103 2.26 8.20 9.24
C VAL A 103 3.24 7.21 9.88
N LEU A 104 2.91 5.92 9.83
CA LEU A 104 3.80 4.83 10.24
C LEU A 104 3.89 3.81 9.11
N LEU A 105 5.10 3.60 8.61
CA LEU A 105 5.42 2.57 7.62
C LEU A 105 6.30 1.51 8.26
N ALA A 106 5.71 0.44 8.77
CA ALA A 106 6.40 -0.60 9.54
C ALA A 106 6.22 -2.00 8.94
N MET A 107 6.09 -2.08 7.61
CA MET A 107 5.97 -3.35 6.92
C MET A 107 7.19 -4.24 7.21
N GLY A 108 6.95 -5.52 7.50
CA GLY A 108 7.99 -6.53 7.77
C GLY A 108 8.68 -6.41 9.13
N ALA A 109 8.38 -5.37 9.93
CA ALA A 109 8.94 -5.25 11.27
C ALA A 109 8.29 -6.28 12.23
N PRO A 110 9.02 -6.84 13.22
CA PRO A 110 8.49 -7.82 14.18
C PRO A 110 7.58 -7.17 15.25
N LEU A 111 6.62 -6.35 14.82
CA LEU A 111 5.64 -5.68 15.65
C LEU A 111 4.43 -6.57 15.88
N SER A 112 3.86 -6.49 17.07
CA SER A 112 2.56 -7.07 17.42
C SER A 112 1.56 -5.98 17.78
N THR A 113 0.28 -6.35 17.96
CA THR A 113 -0.72 -5.42 18.50
C THR A 113 -0.27 -4.82 19.84
N GLN A 114 0.47 -5.56 20.67
CA GLN A 114 0.97 -5.08 21.95
C GLN A 114 1.98 -3.94 21.83
N GLY A 115 2.80 -3.90 20.77
CA GLY A 115 3.71 -2.79 20.49
C GLY A 115 2.98 -1.50 20.09
N LEU A 116 1.80 -1.64 19.50
CA LEU A 116 0.92 -0.54 19.12
C LEU A 116 0.07 -0.04 20.32
N LEU A 117 -0.24 -0.91 21.28
CA LEU A 117 -1.00 -0.52 22.47
C LEU A 117 -0.29 0.58 23.27
N GLY A 118 -1.06 1.59 23.69
CA GLY A 118 -0.56 2.72 24.49
C GLY A 118 0.06 3.86 23.67
N ALA A 119 0.26 3.68 22.37
CA ALA A 119 0.75 4.72 21.49
C ALA A 119 -0.34 5.78 21.23
N ARG A 120 -0.17 6.99 21.76
CA ARG A 120 -1.19 8.06 21.69
C ARG A 120 -1.45 8.52 20.26
N TRP A 121 -0.46 8.39 19.40
CA TRP A 121 -0.54 8.77 17.99
C TRP A 121 -1.47 7.86 17.17
N LEU A 122 -1.78 6.63 17.61
CA LEU A 122 -2.71 5.76 16.88
C LEU A 122 -4.13 6.34 16.78
N ALA A 123 -4.55 7.17 17.73
CA ALA A 123 -5.84 7.86 17.67
C ALA A 123 -5.88 8.99 16.62
N ARG A 124 -4.73 9.36 16.05
CA ARG A 124 -4.55 10.52 15.15
C ARG A 124 -3.78 10.19 13.87
N ILE A 125 -3.44 8.91 13.68
CA ILE A 125 -2.67 8.48 12.52
C ILE A 125 -3.57 8.52 11.27
N ASN A 126 -3.03 9.02 10.17
CA ASN A 126 -3.72 9.10 8.88
C ASN A 126 -3.38 7.91 7.98
N ASP A 127 -2.16 7.41 8.10
CA ASP A 127 -1.58 6.38 7.23
C ASP A 127 -0.84 5.37 8.11
N LEU A 128 -1.35 4.14 8.16
CA LEU A 128 -0.83 3.05 8.98
C LEU A 128 -0.55 1.84 8.09
N GLU A 129 0.72 1.58 7.81
CA GLU A 129 1.18 0.44 7.04
C GLU A 129 1.93 -0.52 7.97
N VAL A 130 1.27 -1.58 8.40
CA VAL A 130 1.80 -2.62 9.30
C VAL A 130 1.71 -4.00 8.66
N GLY A 131 1.89 -4.05 7.34
CA GLY A 131 1.89 -5.31 6.60
C GLY A 131 3.01 -6.26 7.02
N ASP A 132 2.81 -7.56 6.88
CA ASP A 132 3.77 -8.61 7.25
C ASP A 132 4.26 -8.54 8.71
N THR A 133 3.40 -8.05 9.61
CA THR A 133 3.64 -7.99 11.05
C THR A 133 2.79 -9.01 11.82
N GLN A 134 2.94 -9.08 13.14
CA GLN A 134 2.17 -9.95 14.03
C GLN A 134 0.91 -9.26 14.61
N VAL A 135 0.45 -8.17 13.99
CA VAL A 135 -0.79 -7.47 14.36
C VAL A 135 -2.01 -8.38 14.13
N ASP A 136 -2.97 -8.34 15.05
CA ASP A 136 -4.19 -9.16 15.06
C ASP A 136 -5.45 -8.32 15.31
N ASP A 137 -6.63 -8.96 15.36
CA ASP A 137 -7.95 -8.31 15.49
C ASP A 137 -8.11 -7.47 16.77
N SER A 138 -7.23 -7.61 17.77
CA SER A 138 -7.29 -6.78 18.98
C SER A 138 -6.94 -5.30 18.71
N ILE A 139 -6.50 -4.96 17.50
CA ILE A 139 -6.23 -3.57 17.09
C ILE A 139 -7.50 -2.75 16.85
N TRP A 140 -8.63 -3.39 16.55
CA TRP A 140 -9.84 -2.70 16.08
C TRP A 140 -10.41 -1.65 17.02
N PRO A 141 -10.51 -1.87 18.35
CA PRO A 141 -11.02 -0.84 19.25
C PRO A 141 -10.23 0.49 19.17
N LEU A 142 -8.93 0.41 18.87
CA LEU A 142 -8.11 1.61 18.67
C LEU A 142 -8.38 2.27 17.32
N LEU A 143 -8.45 1.50 16.24
CA LEU A 143 -8.70 2.04 14.89
C LEU A 143 -10.12 2.57 14.74
N GLU A 144 -11.11 1.99 15.42
CA GLU A 144 -12.48 2.53 15.45
C GLU A 144 -12.57 3.88 16.17
N SER A 145 -11.68 4.13 17.14
CA SER A 145 -11.58 5.43 17.81
C SER A 145 -10.84 6.48 16.98
N ASN A 146 -10.11 6.05 15.94
CA ASN A 146 -9.41 6.93 15.03
C ASN A 146 -10.40 7.54 14.02
N GLY A 147 -10.57 8.86 14.07
CA GLY A 147 -11.47 9.58 13.17
C GLY A 147 -10.82 10.13 11.90
N GLN A 148 -9.55 9.80 11.63
CA GLN A 148 -8.72 10.46 10.61
C GLN A 148 -7.99 9.49 9.67
N LEU A 149 -8.01 8.17 9.93
CA LEU A 149 -7.35 7.17 9.10
C LEU A 149 -7.88 7.22 7.66
N VAL A 150 -6.94 7.39 6.73
CA VAL A 150 -7.16 7.53 5.28
C VAL A 150 -6.58 6.32 4.55
N GLU A 151 -5.44 5.81 5.00
CA GLU A 151 -4.70 4.72 4.38
C GLU A 151 -4.38 3.65 5.44
N LEU A 152 -4.63 2.39 5.09
CA LEU A 152 -4.42 1.26 5.98
C LEU A 152 -3.86 0.06 5.21
N GLY A 153 -2.64 -0.33 5.55
CA GLY A 153 -2.02 -1.57 5.11
C GLY A 153 -1.89 -2.56 6.24
N ILE A 154 -2.58 -3.69 6.10
CA ILE A 154 -2.58 -4.79 7.06
C ILE A 154 -2.34 -6.13 6.37
N GLY A 155 -1.84 -6.13 5.14
CA GLY A 155 -1.56 -7.36 4.41
C GLY A 155 -0.57 -8.27 5.16
N GLY A 156 -0.69 -9.59 5.07
CA GLY A 156 0.22 -10.54 5.72
C GLY A 156 0.17 -10.56 7.25
N THR A 157 -0.76 -9.82 7.87
CA THR A 157 -0.96 -9.83 9.33
C THR A 157 -1.83 -11.00 9.79
N ARG A 158 -2.13 -11.07 11.09
CA ARG A 158 -3.00 -12.08 11.71
C ARG A 158 -4.47 -11.64 11.83
N ILE A 159 -4.82 -10.48 11.27
CA ILE A 159 -6.18 -9.94 11.23
C ILE A 159 -7.10 -10.84 10.41
N ARG A 160 -8.32 -11.03 10.90
CA ARG A 160 -9.38 -11.84 10.26
C ARG A 160 -10.72 -11.12 10.14
N GLU A 161 -10.97 -10.13 11.00
CA GLU A 161 -12.25 -9.44 11.10
C GLU A 161 -12.21 -8.11 10.34
N LEU A 162 -12.80 -8.05 9.13
CA LEU A 162 -12.75 -6.86 8.26
C LEU A 162 -14.03 -6.01 8.35
N GLN A 163 -15.08 -6.51 9.01
CA GLN A 163 -16.33 -5.78 9.20
C GLN A 163 -16.15 -4.40 9.88
N HIS A 164 -15.07 -4.22 10.65
CA HIS A 164 -14.71 -2.97 11.31
C HIS A 164 -14.36 -1.86 10.31
N LEU A 165 -13.78 -2.22 9.16
CA LEU A 165 -13.37 -1.27 8.13
C LEU A 165 -14.55 -0.61 7.42
N ALA A 166 -15.69 -1.32 7.32
CA ALA A 166 -16.88 -0.85 6.62
C ALA A 166 -17.48 0.43 7.23
N ARG A 167 -17.18 0.73 8.50
CA ARG A 167 -17.69 1.89 9.23
C ARG A 167 -16.71 3.05 9.28
N HIS A 168 -15.50 2.90 8.73
CA HIS A 168 -14.46 3.90 8.88
C HIS A 168 -14.77 5.16 8.03
N PRO A 169 -14.88 6.36 8.65
CA PRO A 169 -15.48 7.53 8.01
C PRO A 169 -14.64 8.18 6.91
N HIS A 170 -13.33 7.94 6.87
CA HIS A 170 -12.37 8.62 5.98
C HIS A 170 -11.48 7.69 5.16
N LEU A 171 -11.65 6.36 5.30
CA LEU A 171 -10.76 5.38 4.70
C LEU A 171 -10.90 5.38 3.17
N ARG A 172 -9.79 5.67 2.48
CA ARG A 172 -9.70 5.83 1.04
C ARG A 172 -8.92 4.69 0.38
N SER A 173 -7.82 4.27 1.01
CA SER A 173 -6.93 3.23 0.49
C SER A 173 -6.78 2.10 1.51
N ILE A 174 -6.93 0.86 1.05
CA ILE A 174 -6.75 -0.33 1.88
C ILE A 174 -5.89 -1.36 1.16
N CYS A 175 -4.85 -1.83 1.84
CA CYS A 175 -4.04 -2.97 1.42
C CYS A 175 -4.22 -4.13 2.42
N ILE A 176 -4.84 -5.22 1.96
CA ILE A 176 -5.13 -6.43 2.74
C ILE A 176 -4.52 -7.69 2.08
N ASN A 177 -3.44 -7.50 1.32
CA ASN A 177 -2.76 -8.58 0.60
C ASN A 177 -2.40 -9.75 1.52
N ALA A 178 -2.49 -10.99 1.05
CA ALA A 178 -2.09 -12.18 1.81
C ALA A 178 -2.72 -12.31 3.22
N LEU A 179 -3.87 -11.69 3.48
CA LEU A 179 -4.60 -11.91 4.73
C LEU A 179 -5.21 -13.32 4.79
N PRO A 180 -5.22 -13.98 5.96
CA PRO A 180 -5.86 -15.27 6.17
C PRO A 180 -7.38 -15.13 6.38
N VAL A 181 -8.07 -14.41 5.48
CA VAL A 181 -9.51 -14.14 5.52
C VAL A 181 -10.29 -15.02 4.54
N ALA A 182 -11.53 -15.38 4.90
CA ALA A 182 -12.43 -16.13 4.03
C ALA A 182 -13.14 -15.22 3.00
N CYS A 183 -13.56 -15.75 1.86
CA CYS A 183 -14.24 -14.98 0.81
C CYS A 183 -15.50 -14.25 1.31
N ASP A 184 -16.22 -14.85 2.26
CA ASP A 184 -17.47 -14.31 2.82
C ASP A 184 -17.20 -13.02 3.64
N GLU A 185 -16.03 -12.92 4.27
CA GLU A 185 -15.61 -11.71 5.00
C GLU A 185 -15.33 -10.56 4.05
N LEU A 186 -14.64 -10.82 2.94
CA LEU A 186 -14.42 -9.84 1.87
C LEU A 186 -15.74 -9.40 1.19
N ALA A 187 -16.77 -10.26 1.25
CA ALA A 187 -18.09 -9.93 0.72
C ALA A 187 -18.92 -9.04 1.66
N SER A 188 -18.59 -8.98 2.95
CA SER A 188 -19.26 -8.16 3.99
C SER A 188 -18.72 -6.71 4.06
N PHE A 189 -17.59 -6.47 3.40
CA PHE A 189 -16.89 -5.21 3.28
C PHE A 189 -17.63 -4.04 2.55
N PRO A 190 -18.68 -4.19 1.71
CA PRO A 190 -19.11 -3.10 0.84
C PRO A 190 -20.02 -2.10 1.56
N CYS A 191 -19.43 -1.04 2.14
CA CYS A 191 -20.15 0.18 2.53
C CYS A 191 -19.30 1.46 2.60
N SER A 192 -17.97 1.44 2.41
CA SER A 192 -17.19 2.69 2.46
C SER A 192 -17.42 3.53 1.20
N ALA A 193 -18.24 4.59 1.34
CA ALA A 193 -18.48 5.56 0.28
C ALA A 193 -17.23 6.36 -0.13
N LYS A 194 -16.09 6.22 0.56
CA LYS A 194 -14.85 6.95 0.24
C LYS A 194 -13.72 6.08 -0.28
N LEU A 195 -13.88 4.76 -0.27
CA LEU A 195 -12.84 3.85 -0.75
C LEU A 195 -12.65 4.04 -2.26
N THR A 196 -11.42 4.38 -2.65
CA THR A 196 -11.00 4.54 -4.05
C THR A 196 -9.92 3.54 -4.44
N GLU A 197 -9.20 2.98 -3.48
CA GLU A 197 -8.07 2.08 -3.75
C GLU A 197 -8.19 0.84 -2.86
N LEU A 198 -8.07 -0.34 -3.47
CA LEU A 198 -8.13 -1.62 -2.77
C LEU A 198 -7.11 -2.59 -3.35
N SER A 199 -6.30 -3.19 -2.48
CA SER A 199 -5.38 -4.27 -2.82
C SER A 199 -5.71 -5.52 -2.00
N ILE A 200 -6.02 -6.62 -2.69
CA ILE A 200 -6.37 -7.93 -2.13
C ILE A 200 -5.52 -9.06 -2.74
N ASN A 201 -4.30 -8.76 -3.20
CA ASN A 201 -3.42 -9.74 -3.84
C ASN A 201 -3.14 -10.92 -2.91
N HIS A 202 -3.06 -12.13 -3.45
CA HIS A 202 -2.81 -13.36 -2.67
C HIS A 202 -3.82 -13.62 -1.54
N THR A 203 -4.99 -12.97 -1.56
CA THR A 203 -6.08 -13.29 -0.62
C THR A 203 -6.99 -14.36 -1.22
N PRO A 204 -7.64 -15.20 -0.40
CA PRO A 204 -8.68 -16.11 -0.87
C PRO A 204 -9.91 -15.32 -1.35
N ALA A 205 -9.90 -14.91 -2.62
CA ALA A 205 -11.01 -14.20 -3.27
C ALA A 205 -11.48 -14.95 -4.52
N ASP A 206 -12.81 -15.02 -4.70
CA ASP A 206 -13.46 -15.69 -5.83
C ASP A 206 -14.50 -14.77 -6.50
N ASN A 207 -15.20 -15.28 -7.52
CA ASN A 207 -16.21 -14.50 -8.26
C ASN A 207 -17.36 -13.96 -7.37
N ARG A 208 -17.61 -14.50 -6.17
CA ARG A 208 -18.59 -13.94 -5.22
C ARG A 208 -18.06 -12.68 -4.57
N THR A 209 -16.79 -12.68 -4.17
CA THR A 209 -16.12 -11.50 -3.62
C THR A 209 -16.23 -10.32 -4.59
N PHE A 210 -15.97 -10.52 -5.88
CA PHE A 210 -16.00 -9.44 -6.87
C PHE A 210 -17.41 -8.92 -7.18
N ARG A 211 -18.45 -9.77 -7.08
CA ARG A 211 -19.84 -9.32 -7.11
C ARG A 211 -20.19 -8.39 -5.95
N SER A 212 -19.55 -8.56 -4.79
CA SER A 212 -19.68 -7.64 -3.66
C SER A 212 -18.82 -6.39 -3.85
N LEU A 213 -17.58 -6.51 -4.31
CA LEU A 213 -16.70 -5.36 -4.58
C LEU A 213 -17.26 -4.42 -5.65
N ALA A 214 -18.00 -4.95 -6.64
CA ALA A 214 -18.72 -4.16 -7.64
C ALA A 214 -19.73 -3.15 -7.03
N LYS A 215 -20.09 -3.32 -5.75
CA LYS A 215 -20.97 -2.39 -5.02
C LYS A 215 -20.24 -1.21 -4.40
N ILE A 216 -18.91 -1.12 -4.52
CA ILE A 216 -18.11 0.00 -4.03
C ILE A 216 -18.08 1.08 -5.13
N PRO A 217 -18.91 2.14 -5.04
CA PRO A 217 -19.22 2.99 -6.19
C PRO A 217 -18.07 3.92 -6.58
N ASN A 218 -17.06 4.05 -5.71
CA ASN A 218 -15.96 4.99 -5.86
C ASN A 218 -14.61 4.33 -6.11
N LEU A 219 -14.58 3.00 -6.33
CA LEU A 219 -13.33 2.30 -6.58
C LEU A 219 -12.71 2.74 -7.91
N VAL A 220 -11.47 3.22 -7.84
CA VAL A 220 -10.67 3.72 -8.96
C VAL A 220 -9.54 2.74 -9.26
N ASN A 221 -8.86 2.24 -8.22
CA ASN A 221 -7.74 1.31 -8.36
C ASN A 221 -8.05 0.01 -7.62
N LEU A 222 -7.90 -1.12 -8.33
CA LEU A 222 -8.06 -2.45 -7.77
C LEU A 222 -6.89 -3.35 -8.15
N ALA A 223 -6.18 -3.85 -7.14
CA ALA A 223 -5.22 -4.92 -7.29
C ALA A 223 -5.76 -6.20 -6.63
N ALA A 224 -5.87 -7.26 -7.42
CA ALA A 224 -6.37 -8.57 -7.00
C ALA A 224 -5.70 -9.72 -7.75
N GLY A 225 -4.40 -9.58 -7.97
CA GLY A 225 -3.57 -10.62 -8.57
C GLY A 225 -3.42 -11.83 -7.64
N ASN A 226 -3.13 -12.99 -8.23
CA ASN A 226 -2.96 -14.25 -7.52
C ASN A 226 -4.22 -14.63 -6.71
N THR A 227 -5.40 -14.50 -7.34
CA THR A 227 -6.70 -14.85 -6.77
C THR A 227 -7.41 -15.89 -7.65
N ALA A 228 -8.48 -16.51 -7.15
CA ALA A 228 -9.19 -17.59 -7.85
C ALA A 228 -10.27 -17.08 -8.83
N ILE A 229 -10.12 -15.86 -9.36
CA ILE A 229 -11.10 -15.29 -10.28
C ILE A 229 -11.00 -15.86 -11.69
N THR A 230 -12.16 -15.91 -12.35
CA THR A 230 -12.33 -16.32 -13.74
C THR A 230 -13.04 -15.23 -14.55
N ASP A 231 -13.32 -15.49 -15.82
CA ASP A 231 -14.06 -14.58 -16.71
C ASP A 231 -15.39 -14.07 -16.11
N GLN A 232 -16.02 -14.84 -15.22
CA GLN A 232 -17.26 -14.42 -14.54
C GLN A 232 -17.08 -13.18 -13.65
N ALA A 233 -15.90 -12.98 -13.05
CA ALA A 233 -15.63 -11.78 -12.26
C ALA A 233 -15.54 -10.52 -13.15
N CYS A 234 -15.22 -10.68 -14.43
CA CYS A 234 -14.99 -9.56 -15.36
C CYS A 234 -16.27 -8.77 -15.63
N GLU A 235 -17.45 -9.40 -15.64
CA GLU A 235 -18.74 -8.68 -15.72
C GLU A 235 -18.94 -7.74 -14.52
N SER A 236 -18.60 -8.22 -13.32
CA SER A 236 -18.71 -7.43 -12.08
C SER A 236 -17.69 -6.29 -12.07
N LEU A 237 -16.46 -6.57 -12.49
CA LEU A 237 -15.39 -5.57 -12.61
C LEU A 237 -15.73 -4.49 -13.63
N ALA A 238 -16.28 -4.86 -14.79
CA ALA A 238 -16.69 -3.91 -15.82
C ALA A 238 -17.82 -2.97 -15.37
N SER A 239 -18.61 -3.36 -14.36
CA SER A 239 -19.68 -2.52 -13.81
C SER A 239 -19.18 -1.39 -12.89
N LEU A 240 -17.91 -1.43 -12.48
CA LEU A 240 -17.29 -0.38 -11.65
C LEU A 240 -17.04 0.88 -12.49
N ALA A 241 -18.02 1.78 -12.49
CA ALA A 241 -18.05 2.95 -13.37
C ALA A 241 -16.85 3.91 -13.20
N LYS A 242 -16.12 3.87 -12.09
CA LYS A 242 -14.95 4.73 -11.83
C LYS A 242 -13.61 4.00 -11.87
N LEU A 243 -13.60 2.69 -12.16
CA LEU A 243 -12.37 1.92 -12.19
C LEU A 243 -11.49 2.39 -13.35
N GLU A 244 -10.29 2.85 -13.02
CA GLU A 244 -9.27 3.33 -13.96
C GLU A 244 -8.07 2.39 -14.04
N GLU A 245 -7.73 1.71 -12.94
CA GLU A 245 -6.59 0.81 -12.86
C GLU A 245 -7.00 -0.56 -12.29
N LEU A 246 -6.68 -1.62 -13.04
CA LEU A 246 -6.97 -3.01 -12.66
C LEU A 246 -5.75 -3.90 -12.82
N ILE A 247 -5.33 -4.53 -11.72
CA ILE A 247 -4.25 -5.50 -11.67
C ILE A 247 -4.82 -6.85 -11.25
N ILE A 248 -4.82 -7.82 -12.15
CA ILE A 248 -5.43 -9.15 -12.00
C ILE A 248 -4.51 -10.24 -12.57
N ASN A 249 -3.21 -10.04 -12.42
CA ASN A 249 -2.18 -11.00 -12.83
C ASN A 249 -2.30 -12.32 -12.06
N ASP A 250 -1.76 -13.40 -12.61
CA ASP A 250 -1.80 -14.73 -11.98
C ASP A 250 -3.25 -15.19 -11.66
N THR A 251 -4.17 -15.01 -12.61
CA THR A 251 -5.58 -15.43 -12.49
C THR A 251 -6.01 -16.30 -13.67
N GLN A 252 -7.22 -16.86 -13.62
CA GLN A 252 -7.73 -17.78 -14.64
C GLN A 252 -8.46 -17.06 -15.79
N ILE A 253 -8.20 -15.77 -15.99
CA ILE A 253 -8.86 -14.93 -16.99
C ILE A 253 -8.38 -15.31 -18.39
N SER A 254 -9.34 -15.48 -19.31
CA SER A 254 -9.11 -15.78 -20.71
C SER A 254 -9.39 -14.57 -21.60
N ASN A 255 -9.27 -14.75 -22.91
CA ASN A 255 -9.68 -13.74 -23.89
C ASN A 255 -11.14 -13.31 -23.73
N GLU A 256 -12.02 -14.19 -23.23
CA GLU A 256 -13.42 -13.84 -23.00
C GLU A 256 -13.59 -12.89 -21.81
N GLY A 257 -12.86 -13.10 -20.71
CA GLY A 257 -12.83 -12.14 -19.61
C GLY A 257 -12.33 -10.77 -20.04
N ILE A 258 -11.30 -10.72 -20.90
CA ILE A 258 -10.78 -9.47 -21.47
C ILE A 258 -11.83 -8.76 -22.33
N ARG A 259 -12.59 -9.51 -23.13
CA ARG A 259 -13.72 -8.96 -23.91
C ARG A 259 -14.76 -8.33 -22.99
N LEU A 260 -15.10 -8.98 -21.89
CA LEU A 260 -16.05 -8.46 -20.89
C LEU A 260 -15.50 -7.19 -20.22
N LEU A 261 -14.21 -7.16 -19.85
CA LEU A 261 -13.56 -5.98 -19.28
C LEU A 261 -13.55 -4.77 -20.23
N SER A 262 -13.59 -4.99 -21.54
CA SER A 262 -13.66 -3.92 -22.55
C SER A 262 -14.96 -3.11 -22.49
N ALA A 263 -15.96 -3.56 -21.71
CA ALA A 263 -17.17 -2.79 -21.39
C ALA A 263 -16.97 -1.77 -20.25
N ALA A 264 -15.85 -1.84 -19.51
CA ALA A 264 -15.55 -0.85 -18.47
C ALA A 264 -15.36 0.54 -19.11
N PRO A 265 -16.06 1.59 -18.66
CA PRO A 265 -16.06 2.86 -19.37
C PRO A 265 -14.77 3.68 -19.19
N ASN A 266 -14.06 3.47 -18.07
CA ASN A 266 -12.94 4.32 -17.65
C ASN A 266 -11.63 3.56 -17.40
N LEU A 267 -11.58 2.25 -17.65
CA LEU A 267 -10.38 1.45 -17.37
C LEU A 267 -9.28 1.79 -18.38
N ARG A 268 -8.18 2.34 -17.87
CA ARG A 268 -7.07 2.87 -18.66
C ARG A 268 -5.80 2.06 -18.50
N PHE A 269 -5.63 1.45 -17.33
CA PHE A 269 -4.49 0.62 -17.00
C PHE A 269 -4.96 -0.80 -16.68
N LEU A 270 -4.44 -1.79 -17.40
CA LEU A 270 -4.77 -3.19 -17.19
C LEU A 270 -3.51 -4.05 -17.08
N CYS A 271 -3.37 -4.80 -16.00
CA CYS A 271 -2.34 -5.83 -15.86
C CYS A 271 -2.99 -7.22 -15.80
N ILE A 272 -2.72 -8.03 -16.82
CA ILE A 272 -3.25 -9.40 -17.00
C ILE A 272 -2.12 -10.40 -17.30
N THR A 273 -0.96 -10.17 -16.69
CA THR A 273 0.20 -11.07 -16.82
C THR A 273 -0.08 -12.40 -16.12
N LYS A 274 0.51 -13.48 -16.61
CA LYS A 274 0.32 -14.85 -16.11
C LYS A 274 -1.15 -15.25 -16.04
N THR A 275 -1.93 -14.88 -17.06
CA THR A 275 -3.33 -15.29 -17.22
C THR A 275 -3.47 -16.36 -18.33
N HIS A 276 -4.69 -16.80 -18.59
CA HIS A 276 -5.00 -17.69 -19.72
C HIS A 276 -5.19 -16.94 -21.05
N ALA A 277 -4.89 -15.64 -21.08
CA ALA A 277 -4.89 -14.84 -22.30
C ALA A 277 -3.91 -15.40 -23.34
N THR A 278 -4.32 -15.30 -24.61
CA THR A 278 -3.53 -15.73 -25.78
C THR A 278 -3.18 -14.52 -26.66
N PRO A 279 -2.36 -14.67 -27.71
CA PRO A 279 -2.11 -13.62 -28.70
C PRO A 279 -3.36 -12.86 -29.19
N ALA A 280 -4.51 -13.54 -29.30
CA ALA A 280 -5.76 -12.92 -29.72
C ALA A 280 -6.32 -11.88 -28.73
N ALA A 281 -5.83 -11.82 -27.49
CA ALA A 281 -6.15 -10.74 -26.55
C ALA A 281 -5.74 -9.36 -27.09
N VAL A 282 -4.67 -9.28 -27.88
CA VAL A 282 -4.19 -8.01 -28.45
C VAL A 282 -5.26 -7.38 -29.33
N ASP A 283 -5.90 -8.16 -30.20
CA ASP A 283 -6.96 -7.65 -31.09
C ASP A 283 -8.18 -7.16 -30.30
N ILE A 284 -8.51 -7.84 -29.20
CA ILE A 284 -9.60 -7.45 -28.30
C ILE A 284 -9.28 -6.11 -27.64
N LEU A 285 -8.07 -5.98 -27.07
CA LEU A 285 -7.60 -4.76 -26.41
C LEU A 285 -7.43 -3.60 -27.40
N ALA A 286 -7.04 -3.87 -28.64
CA ALA A 286 -6.95 -2.86 -29.70
C ALA A 286 -8.34 -2.28 -30.06
N GLY A 287 -9.40 -3.06 -29.87
CA GLY A 287 -10.79 -2.61 -29.98
C GLY A 287 -11.31 -1.86 -28.75
N TYR A 288 -10.52 -1.72 -27.67
CA TYR A 288 -10.95 -1.10 -26.43
C TYR A 288 -10.49 0.37 -26.32
N PRO A 289 -11.35 1.36 -26.62
CA PRO A 289 -10.93 2.74 -26.85
C PRO A 289 -10.48 3.52 -25.61
N ALA A 290 -10.85 3.07 -24.40
CA ALA A 290 -10.46 3.75 -23.16
C ALA A 290 -9.08 3.32 -22.65
N LEU A 291 -8.57 2.18 -23.12
CA LEU A 291 -7.30 1.62 -22.66
C LEU A 291 -6.13 2.47 -23.10
N LYS A 292 -5.20 2.70 -22.17
CA LYS A 292 -3.95 3.42 -22.44
C LYS A 292 -2.73 2.54 -22.30
N THR A 293 -2.73 1.67 -21.30
CA THR A 293 -1.58 0.83 -20.99
C THR A 293 -2.04 -0.57 -20.62
N ALA A 294 -1.40 -1.58 -21.22
CA ALA A 294 -1.64 -2.97 -20.90
C ALA A 294 -0.32 -3.67 -20.57
N PHE A 295 -0.24 -4.25 -19.37
CA PHE A 295 0.84 -5.14 -18.97
C PHE A 295 0.46 -6.57 -19.36
N LEU A 296 1.26 -7.14 -20.26
CA LEU A 296 0.99 -8.43 -20.91
C LEU A 296 2.20 -9.34 -20.77
N ASP A 297 1.98 -10.65 -20.74
CA ASP A 297 3.07 -11.61 -20.84
C ASP A 297 3.81 -11.43 -22.16
N ALA A 298 5.15 -11.55 -22.13
CA ALA A 298 5.96 -11.46 -23.34
C ALA A 298 5.46 -12.39 -24.46
N ARG A 299 5.00 -13.60 -24.11
CA ARG A 299 4.43 -14.60 -25.04
C ARG A 299 3.21 -14.11 -25.84
N ILE A 300 2.43 -13.19 -25.27
CA ILE A 300 1.26 -12.62 -25.96
C ILE A 300 1.73 -11.68 -27.06
N LEU A 301 2.89 -11.04 -26.90
CA LEU A 301 3.43 -10.04 -27.83
C LEU A 301 4.44 -10.61 -28.84
N GLU A 302 4.91 -11.85 -28.65
CA GLU A 302 5.95 -12.49 -29.48
C GLU A 302 5.62 -12.55 -30.98
N HIS A 303 4.34 -12.66 -31.32
CA HIS A 303 3.87 -12.70 -32.71
C HIS A 303 3.89 -11.33 -33.42
N LEU A 304 4.06 -10.23 -32.67
CA LEU A 304 4.08 -8.87 -33.19
C LEU A 304 5.52 -8.39 -33.44
N SER A 305 5.78 -7.86 -34.62
CA SER A 305 7.00 -7.10 -34.92
C SER A 305 7.07 -5.81 -34.09
N PRO A 306 8.26 -5.21 -33.90
CA PRO A 306 8.41 -3.94 -33.19
C PRO A 306 7.51 -2.83 -33.72
N GLN A 307 7.34 -2.73 -35.05
CA GLN A 307 6.45 -1.73 -35.65
C GLN A 307 4.99 -1.99 -35.30
N GLN A 308 4.52 -3.23 -35.41
CA GLN A 308 3.15 -3.59 -35.03
C GLN A 308 2.83 -3.29 -33.56
N ARG A 309 3.82 -3.40 -32.66
CA ARG A 309 3.66 -3.02 -31.25
C ARG A 309 3.52 -1.50 -31.07
N LEU A 310 4.27 -0.72 -31.84
CA LEU A 310 4.17 0.75 -31.84
C LEU A 310 2.87 1.26 -32.48
N ASP A 311 2.29 0.47 -33.39
CA ASP A 311 1.03 0.81 -34.07
C ASP A 311 -0.21 0.46 -33.24
N LEU A 312 -0.05 -0.19 -32.07
CA LEU A 312 -1.17 -0.48 -31.17
C LEU A 312 -1.76 0.83 -30.62
N PRO A 313 -3.10 0.91 -30.43
CA PRO A 313 -3.74 2.11 -29.89
C PRO A 313 -3.53 2.29 -28.37
N PHE A 314 -2.73 1.43 -27.75
CA PHE A 314 -2.36 1.44 -26.34
C PHE A 314 -0.90 1.03 -26.17
N ASP A 315 -0.28 1.45 -25.07
CA ASP A 315 1.07 1.04 -24.69
C ASP A 315 1.09 -0.41 -24.19
N ALA A 316 1.58 -1.32 -25.03
CA ALA A 316 1.78 -2.72 -24.67
C ALA A 316 3.12 -2.90 -23.94
N VAL A 317 3.06 -3.02 -22.61
CA VAL A 317 4.24 -3.20 -21.77
C VAL A 317 4.49 -4.70 -21.52
N PRO A 318 5.59 -5.27 -22.01
CA PRO A 318 5.93 -6.65 -21.74
C PRO A 318 6.37 -6.81 -20.28
N PHE A 319 5.74 -7.71 -19.54
CA PHE A 319 6.20 -8.09 -18.21
C PHE A 319 7.26 -9.20 -18.33
N LYS A 320 8.43 -8.98 -17.73
CA LYS A 320 9.46 -10.00 -17.56
C LYS A 320 9.46 -10.42 -16.09
N ALA A 321 9.22 -11.70 -15.83
CA ALA A 321 9.09 -12.24 -14.47
C ALA A 321 10.38 -12.20 -13.62
N GLU A 322 11.49 -11.67 -14.16
CA GLU A 322 12.82 -11.66 -13.54
C GLU A 322 13.12 -10.39 -12.71
N GLU A 323 12.15 -9.47 -12.55
CA GLU A 323 12.34 -8.18 -11.84
C GLU A 323 11.61 -8.08 -10.47
N CYS A 324 11.30 -9.22 -9.82
CA CYS A 324 10.86 -9.26 -8.42
C CYS A 324 11.87 -9.97 -7.52
#